data_AF-A0A5E4CR82-F1
#
_entry.id   AF-A0A5E4CR82-F1
#
_cell.length_a   1.000
_cell.length_b   1.000
_cell.length_c   1.000
_cell.angle_alpha   90.00
_cell.angle_beta   90.00
_cell.angle_gamma   90.00
#
_symmetry.space_group_name_H-M   'P 1'
#
loop_
_entity.id
_entity.type
_entity.pdbx_description
1 polymer ?
#
loop_
_entity_poly.entity_id
_entity_poly.type
_entity_poly.pdbx_seq_one_letter_code
_entity_poly.pdbx_strand_id
1 'polypeptide(L)'
;MTIGTDSALHRIMEVIDAITTTAQSHQRTFVLEVMGRHCGYLALVSALASGADWLFIPESPPEEGWENFMCERLGETRSRGSRLNIIIIAEGAIDRNGKPISSSYVKDLVVQRLGFDTRVTVLGHVQRGGTPSAFDRVLSSKMGVEAVMALLEATPDTPACVVSLSGNQPVRLPLMECVQVTKEVQKAMDDRRFDEAIQLRGRSFENNWNIYKLLAHQKLSKEKSNFSLAILNVGAPAAGMNAAVRSAVRTGISHGHTVYVVHDGFEGLAKGQVQEVGWHDVAGWLGRGGSMLGTKRTLPKAHLEAIVEHLRTYNIHALLVIGGFEAYEGVLQLVEARGRYEELCIVMCVIPATISNNVPGTDFSLGSDTAVNAAMESCDRIKQSASGTKRRVFIVETMGGYCGYLATVTGIAVGADAAYVFEDPFNIHDLKANVEHMTEKMKTDIQRGLVLRNEKCHEHYTTEFLYNLYSSEGKGVFDCRTNVLGHLQQGGAPTPFDRNYGTKLGVKAMLWMSEKLRAVYRKGRVFANAPDSACVIGLRKKAVAFSPVTELKKDTDFEHRMPREQWWLSLRLMLKMLAHYRINMASYVSGELEHVTRRTLSIDKGF
;
A
#
# COMPACT_ATOMS: atom_id res chain seq x y z
N MET A 1 0.72 -1.41 14.32
CA MET A 1 0.96 -2.73 13.67
C MET A 1 2.07 -3.42 14.45
N THR A 2 1.99 -4.73 14.70
CA THR A 2 3.04 -5.47 15.42
C THR A 2 4.04 -6.08 14.44
N ILE A 3 5.31 -6.19 14.83
CA ILE A 3 6.37 -6.83 14.03
C ILE A 3 5.94 -8.26 13.65
N GLY A 4 6.03 -8.59 12.36
CA GLY A 4 5.69 -9.89 11.79
C GLY A 4 4.27 -9.99 11.21
N THR A 5 3.42 -8.98 11.45
CA THR A 5 2.04 -8.97 10.91
C THR A 5 2.04 -8.91 9.38
N ASP A 6 2.88 -8.04 8.83
CA ASP A 6 2.96 -7.84 7.39
C ASP A 6 3.57 -9.07 6.70
N SER A 7 4.62 -9.65 7.29
CA SER A 7 5.23 -10.90 6.83
C SER A 7 4.23 -12.07 6.82
N ALA A 8 3.38 -12.19 7.86
CA ALA A 8 2.32 -13.19 7.89
C ALA A 8 1.29 -12.97 6.77
N LEU A 9 0.90 -11.73 6.50
CA LEU A 9 0.02 -11.38 5.38
C LEU A 9 0.63 -11.76 4.02
N HIS A 10 1.93 -11.56 3.84
CA HIS A 10 2.62 -11.99 2.61
C HIS A 10 2.48 -13.50 2.40
N ARG A 11 2.67 -14.31 3.46
CA ARG A 11 2.51 -15.77 3.38
C ARG A 11 1.06 -16.18 3.09
N ILE A 12 0.09 -15.50 3.70
CA ILE A 12 -1.34 -15.77 3.43
C ILE A 12 -1.67 -15.49 1.96
N MET A 13 -1.20 -14.35 1.44
CA MET A 13 -1.48 -13.95 0.06
C MET A 13 -0.79 -14.85 -0.96
N GLU A 14 0.43 -15.32 -0.70
CA GLU A 14 1.11 -16.31 -1.55
C GLU A 14 0.29 -17.61 -1.68
N VAL A 15 -0.23 -18.12 -0.56
CA VAL A 15 -1.08 -19.32 -0.56
C VAL A 15 -2.39 -19.07 -1.30
N ILE A 16 -3.03 -17.92 -1.08
CA ILE A 16 -4.26 -17.54 -1.79
C ILE A 16 -4.02 -17.46 -3.30
N ASP A 17 -2.94 -16.82 -3.74
CA ASP A 17 -2.63 -16.68 -5.16
C ASP A 17 -2.35 -18.05 -5.81
N ALA A 18 -1.62 -18.94 -5.11
CA ALA A 18 -1.38 -20.31 -5.55
C ALA A 18 -2.69 -21.09 -5.72
N ILE A 19 -3.60 -20.99 -4.75
CA ILE A 19 -4.91 -21.66 -4.78
C ILE A 19 -5.83 -21.07 -5.86
N THR A 20 -5.78 -19.77 -6.08
CA THR A 20 -6.66 -19.07 -7.03
C THR A 20 -6.57 -19.67 -8.43
N THR A 21 -5.36 -20.05 -8.88
CA THR A 21 -5.15 -20.65 -10.20
C THR A 21 -5.88 -21.99 -10.36
N THR A 22 -5.69 -22.94 -9.43
CA THR A 22 -6.37 -24.24 -9.47
C THR A 22 -7.87 -24.12 -9.25
N ALA A 23 -8.29 -23.17 -8.40
CA ALA A 23 -9.69 -22.97 -8.07
C ALA A 23 -10.49 -22.47 -9.28
N GLN A 24 -9.94 -21.53 -10.05
CA GLN A 24 -10.56 -21.02 -11.27
C GLN A 24 -10.68 -22.09 -12.37
N SER A 25 -9.69 -22.98 -12.49
CA SER A 25 -9.71 -24.09 -13.44
C SER A 25 -10.84 -25.06 -13.15
N HIS A 26 -11.02 -25.46 -11.89
CA HIS A 26 -11.99 -26.48 -11.48
C HIS A 26 -13.34 -25.93 -10.97
N GLN A 27 -13.56 -24.62 -11.05
CA GLN A 27 -14.76 -23.97 -10.51
C GLN A 27 -15.01 -24.23 -9.02
N ARG A 28 -13.96 -24.26 -8.20
CA ARG A 28 -14.04 -24.68 -6.79
C ARG A 28 -14.40 -23.55 -5.83
N THR A 29 -14.79 -23.97 -4.63
CA THR A 29 -14.89 -23.11 -3.44
C THR A 29 -13.77 -23.49 -2.48
N PHE A 30 -13.08 -22.50 -1.92
CA PHE A 30 -12.04 -22.72 -0.92
C PHE A 30 -12.40 -22.04 0.39
N VAL A 31 -12.30 -22.81 1.47
CA VAL A 31 -12.37 -22.34 2.85
C VAL A 31 -10.94 -22.28 3.39
N LEU A 32 -10.47 -21.07 3.69
CA LEU A 32 -9.10 -20.80 4.12
C LEU A 32 -9.07 -20.42 5.59
N GLU A 33 -8.36 -21.20 6.40
CA GLU A 33 -8.20 -20.95 7.82
C GLU A 33 -6.88 -20.20 8.10
N VAL A 34 -7.01 -19.03 8.72
CA VAL A 34 -5.94 -18.03 8.92
C VAL A 34 -5.69 -17.84 10.42
N MET A 35 -4.41 -17.71 10.80
CA MET A 35 -4.02 -17.50 12.20
C MET A 35 -4.45 -16.11 12.70
N GLY A 36 -4.45 -15.92 14.02
CA GLY A 36 -4.79 -14.63 14.64
C GLY A 36 -5.17 -14.70 16.12
N ARG A 37 -5.18 -15.90 16.70
CA ARG A 37 -5.71 -16.25 18.02
C ARG A 37 -7.13 -15.74 18.15
N HIS A 38 -7.36 -14.71 18.96
CA HIS A 38 -8.66 -14.06 19.13
C HIS A 38 -8.74 -12.73 18.37
N CYS A 39 -7.91 -12.54 17.33
CA CYS A 39 -7.84 -11.33 16.52
C CYS A 39 -8.06 -11.64 15.04
N GLY A 40 -9.10 -11.06 14.45
CA GLY A 40 -9.47 -11.25 13.05
C GLY A 40 -8.65 -10.40 12.06
N TYR A 41 -7.64 -9.65 12.50
CA TYR A 41 -6.92 -8.68 11.64
C TYR A 41 -6.30 -9.34 10.39
N LEU A 42 -5.61 -10.47 10.55
CA LEU A 42 -5.00 -11.17 9.42
C LEU A 42 -6.06 -11.65 8.43
N ALA A 43 -7.16 -12.22 8.92
CA ALA A 43 -8.27 -12.67 8.10
C ALA A 43 -8.97 -11.51 7.37
N LEU A 44 -9.22 -10.39 8.06
CA LEU A 44 -9.87 -9.20 7.50
C LEU A 44 -9.02 -8.53 6.41
N VAL A 45 -7.74 -8.31 6.69
CA VAL A 45 -6.83 -7.71 5.71
C VAL A 45 -6.66 -8.65 4.51
N SER A 46 -6.53 -9.96 4.75
CA SER A 46 -6.44 -10.96 3.68
C SER A 46 -7.72 -11.03 2.84
N ALA A 47 -8.90 -10.87 3.44
CA ALA A 47 -10.17 -10.84 2.73
C ALA A 47 -10.27 -9.64 1.78
N LEU A 48 -9.83 -8.46 2.23
CA LEU A 48 -9.73 -7.28 1.36
C LEU A 48 -8.67 -7.47 0.26
N ALA A 49 -7.51 -8.04 0.59
CA ALA A 49 -6.40 -8.26 -0.33
C ALA A 49 -6.57 -9.46 -1.27
N SER A 50 -7.61 -10.27 -1.11
CA SER A 50 -7.98 -11.36 -2.01
C SER A 50 -9.32 -11.15 -2.70
N GLY A 51 -10.16 -10.26 -2.16
CA GLY A 51 -11.54 -10.11 -2.61
C GLY A 51 -12.42 -11.29 -2.21
N ALA A 52 -12.22 -11.82 -1.00
CA ALA A 52 -12.98 -12.95 -0.47
C ALA A 52 -14.49 -12.68 -0.44
N ASP A 53 -15.29 -13.70 -0.77
CA ASP A 53 -16.74 -13.63 -0.83
C ASP A 53 -17.39 -13.58 0.57
N TRP A 54 -16.74 -14.24 1.53
CA TRP A 54 -17.19 -14.28 2.92
C TRP A 54 -16.00 -14.34 3.90
N LEU A 55 -16.20 -13.74 5.08
CA LEU A 55 -15.19 -13.59 6.12
C LEU A 55 -15.82 -13.91 7.48
N PHE A 56 -15.12 -14.69 8.29
CA PHE A 56 -15.43 -14.91 9.70
C PHE A 56 -14.32 -14.35 10.58
N ILE A 57 -14.67 -13.42 11.47
CA ILE A 57 -13.77 -12.82 12.47
C ILE A 57 -14.42 -12.84 13.86
N PRO A 58 -13.66 -13.04 14.94
CA PRO A 58 -14.19 -13.01 16.31
C PRO A 58 -14.79 -11.66 16.70
N GLU A 59 -14.27 -10.56 16.15
CA GLU A 59 -14.74 -9.21 16.48
C GLU A 59 -16.13 -8.89 15.91
N SER A 60 -16.60 -9.65 14.93
CA SER A 60 -17.93 -9.50 14.34
C SER A 60 -18.53 -10.87 14.01
N PRO A 61 -19.00 -11.62 15.03
CA PRO A 61 -19.64 -12.90 14.81
C PRO A 61 -20.86 -12.76 13.89
N PRO A 62 -21.09 -13.74 13.00
CA PRO A 62 -22.18 -13.66 12.03
C PRO A 62 -23.55 -13.68 12.72
N GLU A 63 -24.53 -13.02 12.10
CA GLU A 63 -25.91 -12.97 12.61
C GLU A 63 -26.63 -14.32 12.48
N GLU A 64 -27.74 -14.51 13.19
CA GLU A 64 -28.55 -15.73 13.01
C GLU A 64 -29.02 -15.87 11.56
N GLY A 65 -28.99 -17.11 11.04
CA GLY A 65 -29.33 -17.38 9.65
C GLY A 65 -28.24 -17.00 8.64
N TRP A 66 -27.03 -16.65 9.09
CA TRP A 66 -25.89 -16.39 8.20
C TRP A 66 -25.61 -17.51 7.22
N GLU A 67 -25.94 -18.77 7.55
CA GLU A 67 -25.79 -19.90 6.65
C GLU A 67 -26.58 -19.71 5.37
N ASN A 68 -27.80 -19.15 5.46
CA ASN A 68 -28.63 -18.85 4.30
C ASN A 68 -28.03 -17.70 3.50
N PHE A 69 -27.68 -16.59 4.18
CA PHE A 69 -27.13 -15.41 3.53
C PHE A 69 -25.79 -15.68 2.83
N MET A 70 -24.94 -16.50 3.45
CA MET A 70 -23.68 -16.93 2.86
C MET A 70 -23.95 -17.79 1.62
N CYS A 71 -24.81 -18.81 1.72
CA CYS A 71 -25.12 -19.67 0.58
C CYS A 71 -25.75 -18.90 -0.59
N GLU A 72 -26.69 -18.00 -0.32
CA GLU A 72 -27.30 -17.12 -1.32
C GLU A 72 -26.23 -16.29 -2.04
N ARG A 73 -25.33 -15.64 -1.28
CA ARG A 73 -24.25 -14.81 -1.86
C ARG A 73 -23.29 -15.62 -2.72
N LEU A 74 -22.85 -16.78 -2.22
CA LEU A 74 -21.94 -17.65 -2.97
C LEU A 74 -22.59 -18.12 -4.28
N GLY A 75 -23.89 -18.46 -4.23
CA GLY A 75 -24.71 -18.80 -5.39
C GLY A 75 -24.85 -17.64 -6.37
N GLU A 76 -25.15 -16.43 -5.90
CA GLU A 76 -25.23 -15.23 -6.74
C GLU A 76 -23.90 -14.95 -7.44
N THR A 77 -22.78 -14.93 -6.72
CA THR A 77 -21.46 -14.67 -7.29
C THR A 77 -21.11 -15.70 -8.37
N ARG A 78 -21.48 -16.97 -8.17
CA ARG A 78 -21.31 -18.06 -9.14
C ARG A 78 -22.21 -17.86 -10.37
N SER A 79 -23.49 -17.55 -10.17
CA SER A 79 -24.47 -17.34 -11.25
C SER A 79 -24.09 -16.17 -12.16
N ARG A 80 -23.42 -15.16 -11.62
CA ARG A 80 -22.91 -14.00 -12.36
C ARG A 80 -21.55 -14.25 -13.03
N GLY A 81 -21.10 -15.51 -13.10
CA GLY A 81 -19.92 -15.91 -13.87
C GLY A 81 -18.62 -16.00 -13.07
N SER A 82 -18.62 -15.79 -11.75
CA SER A 82 -17.41 -16.07 -10.95
C SER A 82 -17.10 -17.56 -10.98
N ARG A 83 -15.87 -17.90 -11.35
CA ARG A 83 -15.38 -19.30 -11.34
C ARG A 83 -14.76 -19.70 -10.01
N LEU A 84 -14.71 -18.81 -9.03
CA LEU A 84 -14.04 -19.07 -7.76
C LEU A 84 -14.88 -18.47 -6.64
N ASN A 85 -14.96 -19.19 -5.52
CA ASN A 85 -15.42 -18.62 -4.26
C ASN A 85 -14.35 -18.82 -3.18
N ILE A 86 -13.99 -17.74 -2.49
CA ILE A 86 -13.04 -17.76 -1.37
C ILE A 86 -13.79 -17.37 -0.10
N ILE A 87 -13.71 -18.23 0.91
CA ILE A 87 -14.20 -17.98 2.26
C ILE A 87 -12.98 -17.96 3.18
N ILE A 88 -12.80 -16.89 3.95
CA ILE A 88 -11.70 -16.78 4.92
C ILE A 88 -12.25 -16.89 6.34
N ILE A 89 -11.62 -17.72 7.15
CA ILE A 89 -11.99 -17.97 8.54
C ILE A 89 -10.78 -17.68 9.42
N ALA A 90 -10.93 -16.75 10.37
CA ALA A 90 -9.95 -16.58 11.45
C ALA A 90 -9.99 -17.80 12.39
N GLU A 91 -8.84 -18.25 12.91
CA GLU A 91 -8.77 -19.41 13.83
C GLU A 91 -9.62 -19.23 15.09
N GLY A 92 -9.84 -17.98 15.52
CA GLY A 92 -10.72 -17.62 16.64
C GLY A 92 -12.16 -17.33 16.25
N ALA A 93 -12.63 -17.69 15.06
CA ALA A 93 -14.00 -17.41 14.62
C ALA A 93 -15.04 -18.09 15.54
N ILE A 94 -16.02 -17.30 15.98
CA ILE A 94 -17.11 -17.73 16.86
C ILE A 94 -18.46 -17.26 16.31
N ASP A 95 -19.54 -17.89 16.75
CA ASP A 95 -20.90 -17.38 16.60
C ASP A 95 -21.27 -16.39 17.73
N ARG A 96 -22.47 -15.80 17.68
CA ARG A 96 -22.96 -14.86 18.71
C ARG A 96 -23.16 -15.50 20.09
N ASN A 97 -23.21 -16.83 20.16
CA ASN A 97 -23.31 -17.58 21.41
C ASN A 97 -21.93 -17.95 21.99
N GLY A 98 -20.84 -17.63 21.28
CA GLY A 98 -19.47 -17.96 21.67
C GLY A 98 -19.02 -19.36 21.24
N LYS A 99 -19.81 -20.07 20.42
CA LYS A 99 -19.44 -21.38 19.90
C LYS A 99 -18.46 -21.21 18.73
N PRO A 100 -17.34 -21.95 18.69
CA PRO A 100 -16.40 -21.91 17.58
C PRO A 100 -17.03 -22.31 16.24
N ILE A 101 -16.72 -21.55 15.17
CA ILE A 101 -17.09 -21.87 13.80
C ILE A 101 -15.91 -22.53 13.11
N SER A 102 -15.99 -23.84 12.84
CA SER A 102 -14.90 -24.59 12.22
C SER A 102 -14.92 -24.51 10.69
N SER A 103 -13.75 -24.58 10.07
CA SER A 103 -13.60 -24.65 8.61
C SER A 103 -14.28 -25.88 8.00
N SER A 104 -14.30 -27.01 8.71
CA SER A 104 -15.05 -28.22 8.34
C SER A 104 -16.56 -27.99 8.31
N TYR A 105 -17.13 -27.29 9.29
CA TYR A 105 -18.56 -27.02 9.32
C TYR A 105 -18.99 -26.17 8.11
N VAL A 106 -18.22 -25.11 7.81
CA VAL A 106 -18.49 -24.23 6.67
C VAL A 106 -18.37 -25.00 5.34
N LYS A 107 -17.37 -25.89 5.21
CA LYS A 107 -17.23 -26.74 4.03
C LYS A 107 -18.45 -27.64 3.83
N ASP A 108 -18.85 -28.38 4.86
CA ASP A 108 -19.95 -29.34 4.75
C ASP A 108 -21.28 -28.63 4.46
N LEU A 109 -21.48 -27.45 5.07
CA LEU A 109 -22.61 -26.57 4.78
C LEU A 109 -22.70 -26.18 3.30
N VAL A 110 -21.59 -25.73 2.71
CA VAL A 110 -21.54 -25.34 1.29
C VAL A 110 -21.78 -26.54 0.38
N VAL A 111 -21.20 -27.70 0.68
CA VAL A 111 -21.39 -28.92 -0.10
C VAL A 111 -22.86 -29.37 -0.05
N GLN A 112 -23.46 -29.42 1.14
CA GLN A 112 -24.83 -29.90 1.31
C GLN A 112 -25.87 -28.98 0.69
N ARG A 113 -25.70 -27.65 0.80
CA ARG A 113 -26.70 -26.67 0.34
C ARG A 113 -26.53 -26.23 -1.10
N LEU A 114 -25.29 -26.10 -1.58
CA LEU A 114 -25.00 -25.58 -2.92
C LEU A 114 -24.44 -26.64 -3.88
N GLY A 115 -23.99 -27.79 -3.39
CA GLY A 115 -23.37 -28.82 -4.22
C GLY A 115 -22.01 -28.42 -4.81
N PHE A 116 -21.38 -27.35 -4.30
CA PHE A 116 -20.08 -26.89 -4.82
C PHE A 116 -18.93 -27.78 -4.34
N ASP A 117 -17.98 -28.12 -5.23
CA ASP A 117 -16.72 -28.79 -4.86
C ASP A 117 -15.90 -27.86 -3.95
N THR A 118 -15.97 -28.14 -2.64
CA THR A 118 -15.44 -27.29 -1.59
C THR A 118 -14.25 -27.93 -0.89
N ARG A 119 -13.15 -27.20 -0.81
CA ARG A 119 -11.90 -27.64 -0.18
C ARG A 119 -11.55 -26.75 1.00
N VAL A 120 -10.92 -27.34 2.01
CA VAL A 120 -10.41 -26.62 3.18
C VAL A 120 -8.88 -26.59 3.08
N THR A 121 -8.30 -25.41 3.27
CA THR A 121 -6.85 -25.26 3.44
C THR A 121 -6.59 -24.55 4.76
N VAL A 122 -5.97 -25.27 5.69
CA VAL A 122 -5.46 -24.70 6.94
C VAL A 122 -4.02 -24.30 6.71
N LEU A 123 -3.73 -23.00 6.70
CA LEU A 123 -2.38 -22.51 6.42
C LEU A 123 -1.40 -22.92 7.54
N GLY A 124 -1.86 -22.89 8.79
CA GLY A 124 -1.05 -23.25 9.95
C GLY A 124 0.22 -22.39 10.06
N HIS A 125 1.33 -23.02 10.43
CA HIS A 125 2.58 -22.35 10.81
C HIS A 125 3.37 -21.73 9.65
N VAL A 126 2.99 -21.95 8.39
CA VAL A 126 3.61 -21.26 7.25
C VAL A 126 3.50 -19.74 7.39
N GLN A 127 2.50 -19.25 8.14
CA GLN A 127 2.25 -17.85 8.45
C GLN A 127 3.24 -17.25 9.47
N ARG A 128 4.02 -18.08 10.17
CA ARG A 128 5.02 -17.65 11.17
C ARG A 128 6.46 -17.72 10.66
N GLY A 129 6.67 -18.41 9.54
CA GLY A 129 7.99 -18.63 8.95
C GLY A 129 8.24 -17.75 7.73
N GLY A 130 9.39 -18.00 7.10
CA GLY A 130 9.81 -17.30 5.89
C GLY A 130 10.61 -16.03 6.17
N THR A 131 11.05 -15.42 5.08
CA THR A 131 11.82 -14.19 5.10
C THR A 131 10.92 -13.00 5.47
N PRO A 132 11.30 -12.14 6.43
CA PRO A 132 10.51 -10.96 6.78
C PRO A 132 10.35 -10.00 5.59
N SER A 133 9.16 -9.42 5.46
CA SER A 133 8.87 -8.38 4.46
C SER A 133 9.71 -7.13 4.69
N ALA A 134 9.84 -6.30 3.66
CA ALA A 134 10.59 -5.04 3.78
C ALA A 134 10.01 -4.13 4.87
N PHE A 135 8.68 -4.06 4.98
CA PHE A 135 8.03 -3.28 6.02
C PHE A 135 8.40 -3.77 7.42
N ASP A 136 8.34 -5.09 7.68
CA ASP A 136 8.68 -5.63 9.00
C ASP A 136 10.18 -5.46 9.34
N ARG A 137 11.07 -5.53 8.35
CA ARG A 137 12.50 -5.25 8.57
C ARG A 137 12.76 -3.78 8.93
N VAL A 138 12.13 -2.85 8.21
CA VAL A 138 12.29 -1.42 8.49
C VAL A 138 11.62 -1.07 9.82
N LEU A 139 10.43 -1.62 10.09
CA LEU A 139 9.71 -1.42 11.35
C LEU A 139 10.53 -1.92 12.54
N SER A 140 11.03 -3.15 12.48
CA SER A 140 11.82 -3.73 13.57
C SER A 140 13.13 -2.96 13.81
N SER A 141 13.82 -2.53 12.76
CA SER A 141 14.99 -1.65 12.88
C SER A 141 14.66 -0.33 13.57
N LYS A 142 13.57 0.34 13.16
CA LYS A 142 13.13 1.60 13.80
C LYS A 142 12.80 1.40 15.27
N MET A 143 11.99 0.39 15.58
CA MET A 143 11.56 0.10 16.94
C MET A 143 12.74 -0.32 17.83
N GLY A 144 13.71 -1.05 17.28
CA GLY A 144 14.93 -1.44 17.99
C GLY A 144 15.80 -0.24 18.36
N VAL A 145 16.03 0.68 17.41
CA VAL A 145 16.78 1.91 17.70
C VAL A 145 16.08 2.74 18.77
N GLU A 146 14.77 2.95 18.62
CA GLU A 146 13.99 3.72 19.61
C GLU A 146 13.98 3.05 20.99
N ALA A 147 13.94 1.73 21.05
CA ALA A 147 13.99 1.01 22.33
C ALA A 147 15.33 1.21 23.05
N VAL A 148 16.44 1.25 22.31
CA VAL A 148 17.76 1.55 22.88
C VAL A 148 17.81 3.01 23.37
N MET A 149 17.25 3.96 22.62
CA MET A 149 17.15 5.35 23.04
C MET A 149 16.34 5.50 24.32
N ALA A 150 15.20 4.80 24.39
CA ALA A 150 14.35 4.78 25.58
C ALA A 150 15.09 4.27 26.82
N LEU A 151 15.98 3.27 26.66
CA LEU A 151 16.81 2.77 27.75
C LEU A 151 17.91 3.75 28.18
N LEU A 152 18.52 4.47 27.22
CA LEU A 152 19.56 5.47 27.52
C LEU A 152 18.99 6.72 28.19
N GLU A 153 17.75 7.08 27.88
CA GLU A 153 17.04 8.24 28.44
C GLU A 153 16.25 7.89 29.72
N ALA A 154 16.12 6.61 30.06
CA ALA A 154 15.35 6.16 31.20
C ALA A 154 15.95 6.66 32.53
N THR A 155 15.07 7.16 33.39
CA THR A 155 15.36 7.52 34.78
C THR A 155 14.68 6.53 35.72
N PRO A 156 15.02 6.49 37.03
CA PRO A 156 14.33 5.62 38.00
C PRO A 156 12.81 5.82 38.04
N ASP A 157 12.33 7.01 37.69
CA ASP A 157 10.90 7.36 37.67
C ASP A 157 10.21 7.08 36.32
N THR A 158 10.98 6.69 35.29
CA THR A 158 10.43 6.41 33.96
C THR A 158 9.69 5.07 33.98
N PRO A 159 8.37 5.04 33.67
CA PRO A 159 7.62 3.79 33.65
C PRO A 159 8.09 2.88 32.52
N ALA A 160 7.92 1.56 32.70
CA ALA A 160 8.17 0.60 31.64
C ALA A 160 7.31 0.94 30.40
N CYS A 161 7.96 1.11 29.25
CA CYS A 161 7.30 1.47 27.99
C CYS A 161 7.45 0.38 26.92
N VAL A 162 6.53 0.41 25.96
CA VAL A 162 6.53 -0.36 24.73
C VAL A 162 6.72 0.62 23.59
N VAL A 163 7.68 0.34 22.71
CA VAL A 163 7.79 1.08 21.45
C VAL A 163 6.69 0.60 20.51
N SER A 164 5.99 1.55 19.88
CA SER A 164 4.93 1.31 18.92
C SER A 164 5.08 2.25 17.72
N LEU A 165 4.15 2.18 16.78
CA LEU A 165 4.12 3.02 15.59
C LEU A 165 2.84 3.86 15.55
N SER A 166 3.00 5.17 15.37
CA SER A 166 1.92 6.14 15.24
C SER A 166 2.04 6.85 13.89
N GLY A 167 1.26 6.41 12.90
CA GLY A 167 1.50 6.80 11.51
C GLY A 167 2.82 6.22 11.02
N ASN A 168 3.78 7.08 10.65
CA ASN A 168 5.13 6.69 10.19
C ASN A 168 6.22 6.88 11.25
N GLN A 169 5.87 7.37 12.45
CA GLN A 169 6.81 7.70 13.51
C GLN A 169 6.77 6.67 14.65
N PRO A 170 7.92 6.30 15.21
CA PRO A 170 7.97 5.49 16.42
C PRO A 170 7.49 6.33 17.61
N VAL A 171 6.73 5.71 18.52
CA VAL A 171 6.24 6.35 19.75
C VAL A 171 6.46 5.40 20.93
N ARG A 172 6.61 5.96 22.14
CA ARG A 172 6.74 5.17 23.37
C ARG A 172 5.40 5.20 24.11
N LEU A 173 4.87 4.04 24.46
CA LEU A 173 3.59 3.90 25.16
C LEU A 173 3.80 3.18 26.51
N PRO A 174 3.15 3.58 27.62
CA PRO A 174 3.23 2.85 28.88
C PRO A 174 2.77 1.39 28.73
N LEU A 175 3.62 0.45 29.16
CA LEU A 175 3.38 -0.99 29.01
C LEU A 175 2.06 -1.43 29.65
N MET A 176 1.81 -0.97 30.88
CA MET A 176 0.63 -1.38 31.64
C MET A 176 -0.67 -0.88 31.01
N GLU A 177 -0.66 0.31 30.40
CA GLU A 177 -1.81 0.83 29.66
C GLU A 177 -2.10 0.00 28.40
N CYS A 178 -1.05 -0.40 27.67
CA CYS A 178 -1.19 -1.26 26.49
C CYS A 178 -1.80 -2.62 26.85
N VAL A 179 -1.32 -3.24 27.95
CA VAL A 179 -1.86 -4.51 28.45
C VAL A 179 -3.32 -4.35 28.86
N GLN A 180 -3.67 -3.26 29.54
CA GLN A 180 -5.04 -3.00 29.97
C GLN A 180 -6.00 -2.91 28.78
N VAL A 181 -5.66 -2.14 27.74
CA VAL A 181 -6.47 -2.05 26.51
C VAL A 181 -6.64 -3.42 25.83
N THR A 182 -5.58 -4.25 25.78
CA THR A 182 -5.69 -5.58 25.16
C THR A 182 -6.63 -6.51 25.92
N LYS A 183 -6.67 -6.41 27.26
CA LYS A 183 -7.62 -7.16 28.09
C LYS A 183 -9.05 -6.66 27.93
N GLU A 184 -9.23 -5.35 27.74
CA GLU A 184 -10.55 -4.75 27.49
C GLU A 184 -11.18 -5.26 26.20
N VAL A 185 -10.39 -5.50 25.15
CA VAL A 185 -10.89 -6.12 23.91
C VAL A 185 -11.46 -7.51 24.17
N GLN A 186 -10.74 -8.36 24.90
CA GLN A 186 -11.20 -9.71 25.23
C GLN A 186 -12.47 -9.65 26.08
N LYS A 187 -12.47 -8.80 27.12
CA LYS A 187 -13.65 -8.59 27.97
C LYS A 187 -14.86 -8.12 27.16
N ALA A 188 -14.69 -7.20 26.20
CA ALA A 188 -15.77 -6.75 25.34
C ALA A 188 -16.33 -7.89 24.47
N MET A 189 -15.48 -8.76 23.94
CA MET A 189 -15.93 -9.95 23.19
C MET A 189 -16.66 -10.95 24.08
N ASP A 190 -16.16 -11.22 25.28
CA ASP A 190 -16.79 -12.15 26.24
C ASP A 190 -18.17 -11.63 26.71
N ASP A 191 -18.28 -10.31 26.93
CA ASP A 191 -19.52 -9.62 27.28
C ASP A 191 -20.46 -9.40 26.07
N ARG A 192 -20.13 -9.93 24.89
CA ARG A 192 -20.88 -9.78 23.63
C ARG A 192 -21.06 -8.33 23.15
N ARG A 193 -20.18 -7.42 23.57
CA ARG A 193 -20.09 -6.02 23.13
C ARG A 193 -19.18 -5.91 21.89
N PHE A 194 -19.59 -6.54 20.79
CA PHE A 194 -18.77 -6.69 19.58
C PHE A 194 -18.43 -5.36 18.88
N ASP A 195 -19.36 -4.41 18.83
CA ASP A 195 -19.09 -3.08 18.26
C ASP A 195 -17.98 -2.35 19.03
N GLU A 196 -17.98 -2.48 20.36
CA GLU A 196 -16.92 -1.92 21.20
C GLU A 196 -15.59 -2.66 20.98
N ALA A 197 -15.62 -3.99 20.79
CA ALA A 197 -14.42 -4.75 20.48
C ALA A 197 -13.75 -4.28 19.17
N ILE A 198 -14.54 -3.98 18.13
CA ILE A 198 -14.04 -3.40 16.87
C ILE A 198 -13.42 -2.02 17.11
N GLN A 199 -14.07 -1.16 17.90
CA GLN A 199 -13.54 0.16 18.22
C GLN A 199 -12.23 0.09 19.02
N LEU A 200 -12.14 -0.84 19.98
CA LEU A 200 -10.94 -1.05 20.79
C LEU A 200 -9.75 -1.61 19.97
N ARG A 201 -10.00 -2.34 18.87
CA ARG A 201 -8.95 -2.70 17.89
C ARG A 201 -8.37 -1.48 17.14
N GLY A 202 -9.07 -0.35 17.17
CA GLY A 202 -8.66 0.93 16.59
C GLY A 202 -9.18 1.17 15.18
N ARG A 203 -9.10 2.44 14.74
CA ARG A 203 -9.72 2.91 13.49
C ARG A 203 -9.26 2.20 12.23
N SER A 204 -8.01 1.75 12.17
CA SER A 204 -7.56 1.00 10.99
C SER A 204 -8.33 -0.31 10.86
N PHE A 205 -8.66 -0.99 11.96
CA PHE A 205 -9.44 -2.21 11.94
C PHE A 205 -10.89 -1.90 11.53
N GLU A 206 -11.50 -0.92 12.19
CA GLU A 206 -12.87 -0.46 11.90
C GLU A 206 -13.04 -0.01 10.44
N ASN A 207 -12.12 0.77 9.91
CA ASN A 207 -12.14 1.21 8.51
C ASN A 207 -12.03 0.02 7.55
N ASN A 208 -11.16 -0.94 7.83
CA ASN A 208 -11.06 -2.17 7.03
C ASN A 208 -12.38 -2.94 7.07
N TRP A 209 -13.00 -3.06 8.25
CA TRP A 209 -14.27 -3.75 8.42
C TRP A 209 -15.40 -3.07 7.66
N ASN A 210 -15.50 -1.74 7.73
CA ASN A 210 -16.51 -0.97 7.01
C ASN A 210 -16.32 -1.07 5.48
N ILE A 211 -15.08 -1.02 5.00
CA ILE A 211 -14.78 -1.21 3.56
C ILE A 211 -15.11 -2.64 3.13
N TYR A 212 -14.79 -3.64 3.95
CA TYR A 212 -15.14 -5.02 3.66
C TYR A 212 -16.66 -5.20 3.57
N LYS A 213 -17.43 -4.66 4.53
CA LYS A 213 -18.90 -4.65 4.47
C LYS A 213 -19.41 -3.99 3.19
N LEU A 214 -18.88 -2.82 2.83
CA LEU A 214 -19.29 -2.11 1.60
C LEU A 214 -19.05 -2.96 0.34
N LEU A 215 -17.89 -3.60 0.22
CA LEU A 215 -17.52 -4.36 -0.98
C LEU A 215 -18.15 -5.76 -1.02
N ALA A 216 -18.38 -6.39 0.13
CA ALA A 216 -18.86 -7.77 0.22
C ALA A 216 -20.37 -7.90 0.44
N HIS A 217 -21.02 -6.94 1.10
CA HIS A 217 -22.42 -7.04 1.52
C HIS A 217 -23.38 -6.12 0.75
N GLN A 218 -22.89 -5.15 -0.03
CA GLN A 218 -23.77 -4.19 -0.68
C GLN A 218 -24.44 -4.78 -1.93
N LYS A 219 -25.78 -4.77 -1.93
CA LYS A 219 -26.58 -5.08 -3.12
C LYS A 219 -26.41 -3.93 -4.13
N LEU A 220 -26.27 -4.28 -5.41
CA LEU A 220 -26.20 -3.30 -6.50
C LEU A 220 -27.40 -2.36 -6.41
N SER A 221 -27.16 -1.04 -6.54
CA SER A 221 -28.25 -0.06 -6.57
C SER A 221 -29.22 -0.43 -7.70
N LYS A 222 -30.52 -0.51 -7.35
CA LYS A 222 -31.58 -0.71 -8.35
C LYS A 222 -31.82 0.55 -9.19
N GLU A 223 -31.46 1.71 -8.65
CA GLU A 223 -31.62 3.00 -9.32
C GLU A 223 -30.29 3.47 -9.90
N LYS A 224 -30.29 3.80 -11.19
CA LYS A 224 -29.17 4.47 -11.83
C LYS A 224 -29.17 5.94 -11.42
N SER A 225 -28.02 6.42 -11.01
CA SER A 225 -27.77 7.85 -10.79
C SER A 225 -27.58 8.57 -12.13
N ASN A 226 -27.70 9.89 -12.13
CA ASN A 226 -27.45 10.73 -13.30
C ASN A 226 -25.95 11.02 -13.55
N PHE A 227 -25.03 10.35 -12.84
CA PHE A 227 -23.60 10.64 -12.91
C PHE A 227 -22.85 9.57 -13.68
N SER A 228 -21.96 10.03 -14.56
CA SER A 228 -21.00 9.20 -15.29
C SER A 228 -19.58 9.56 -14.91
N LEU A 229 -18.73 8.57 -14.67
CA LEU A 229 -17.35 8.75 -14.21
C LEU A 229 -16.39 8.00 -15.13
N ALA A 230 -15.22 8.56 -15.38
CA ALA A 230 -14.14 7.90 -16.12
C ALA A 230 -12.94 7.61 -15.23
N ILE A 231 -12.36 6.42 -15.40
CA ILE A 231 -11.17 5.95 -14.67
C ILE A 231 -10.06 5.67 -15.66
N LEU A 232 -8.86 6.21 -15.43
CA LEU A 232 -7.69 5.97 -16.28
C LEU A 232 -6.40 5.82 -15.48
N ASN A 233 -5.43 5.13 -16.08
CA ASN A 233 -4.08 4.98 -15.53
C ASN A 233 -3.07 5.83 -16.31
N VAL A 234 -2.19 6.53 -15.60
CA VAL A 234 -1.19 7.45 -16.19
C VAL A 234 0.18 7.26 -15.55
N GLY A 235 1.23 7.27 -16.37
CA GLY A 235 2.62 7.09 -15.93
C GLY A 235 3.14 5.68 -16.13
N ALA A 236 4.16 5.30 -15.36
CA ALA A 236 4.71 3.94 -15.39
C ALA A 236 3.79 2.96 -14.63
N PRO A 237 3.70 1.68 -15.06
CA PRO A 237 2.95 0.68 -14.32
C PRO A 237 3.47 0.53 -12.88
N ALA A 238 2.54 0.44 -11.92
CA ALA A 238 2.84 0.19 -10.53
C ALA A 238 1.89 -0.86 -9.96
N ALA A 239 2.39 -1.68 -9.06
CA ALA A 239 1.59 -2.69 -8.39
C ALA A 239 0.47 -2.01 -7.56
N GLY A 240 -0.74 -2.57 -7.55
CA GLY A 240 -1.89 -2.00 -6.82
C GLY A 240 -2.80 -1.07 -7.65
N MET A 241 -2.38 -0.61 -8.84
CA MET A 241 -3.24 0.16 -9.76
C MET A 241 -4.55 -0.59 -10.08
N ASN A 242 -4.44 -1.88 -10.41
CA ASN A 242 -5.60 -2.71 -10.72
C ASN A 242 -6.55 -2.89 -9.53
N ALA A 243 -6.03 -2.93 -8.30
CA ALA A 243 -6.85 -2.99 -7.08
C ALA A 243 -7.62 -1.68 -6.85
N ALA A 244 -6.97 -0.54 -7.11
CA ALA A 244 -7.62 0.77 -7.07
C ALA A 244 -8.73 0.89 -8.13
N VAL A 245 -8.45 0.53 -9.39
CA VAL A 245 -9.48 0.52 -10.46
C VAL A 245 -10.66 -0.38 -10.07
N ARG A 246 -10.40 -1.64 -9.70
CA ARG A 246 -11.44 -2.61 -9.35
C ARG A 246 -12.35 -2.09 -8.24
N SER A 247 -11.76 -1.58 -7.17
CA SER A 247 -12.51 -1.11 -6.01
C SER A 247 -13.32 0.16 -6.33
N ALA A 248 -12.76 1.07 -7.13
CA ALA A 248 -13.46 2.25 -7.62
C ALA A 248 -14.65 1.87 -8.52
N VAL A 249 -14.45 1.01 -9.52
CA VAL A 249 -15.53 0.54 -10.41
C VAL A 249 -16.67 -0.07 -9.61
N ARG A 250 -16.38 -1.01 -8.71
CA ARG A 250 -17.42 -1.67 -7.90
C ARG A 250 -18.16 -0.69 -7.00
N THR A 251 -17.44 0.25 -6.39
CA THR A 251 -18.04 1.28 -5.54
C THR A 251 -18.93 2.22 -6.35
N GLY A 252 -18.48 2.66 -7.52
CA GLY A 252 -19.25 3.53 -8.41
C GLY A 252 -20.55 2.87 -8.89
N ILE A 253 -20.48 1.62 -9.36
CA ILE A 253 -21.67 0.84 -9.77
C ILE A 253 -22.62 0.63 -8.58
N SER A 254 -22.08 0.37 -7.38
CA SER A 254 -22.88 0.22 -6.17
C SER A 254 -23.69 1.48 -5.81
N HIS A 255 -23.18 2.67 -6.17
CA HIS A 255 -23.88 3.95 -6.03
C HIS A 255 -24.79 4.29 -7.21
N GLY A 256 -24.94 3.39 -8.19
CA GLY A 256 -25.75 3.57 -9.38
C GLY A 256 -25.07 4.44 -10.45
N HIS A 257 -23.78 4.75 -10.34
CA HIS A 257 -23.09 5.53 -11.35
C HIS A 257 -22.78 4.72 -12.61
N THR A 258 -22.81 5.38 -13.76
CA THR A 258 -22.23 4.83 -15.00
C THR A 258 -20.72 4.98 -14.92
N VAL A 259 -19.97 3.88 -15.02
CA VAL A 259 -18.51 3.90 -14.90
C VAL A 259 -17.88 3.51 -16.22
N TYR A 260 -17.01 4.39 -16.70
CA TYR A 260 -16.17 4.17 -17.86
C TYR A 260 -14.72 3.91 -17.43
N VAL A 261 -14.05 3.03 -18.14
CA VAL A 261 -12.59 2.92 -18.13
C VAL A 261 -12.03 3.48 -19.42
N VAL A 262 -10.85 4.10 -19.31
CA VAL A 262 -10.15 4.66 -20.47
C VAL A 262 -8.82 3.94 -20.62
N HIS A 263 -8.59 3.41 -21.81
CA HIS A 263 -7.34 2.74 -22.13
C HIS A 263 -6.22 3.75 -22.42
N ASP A 264 -4.97 3.38 -22.17
CA ASP A 264 -3.78 4.16 -22.56
C ASP A 264 -3.74 5.63 -22.06
N GLY A 265 -4.38 5.90 -20.93
CA GLY A 265 -4.31 7.19 -20.23
C GLY A 265 -4.96 8.35 -20.99
N PHE A 266 -4.38 9.55 -20.88
CA PHE A 266 -4.92 10.75 -21.55
C PHE A 266 -4.91 10.66 -23.07
N GLU A 267 -3.95 9.92 -23.64
CA GLU A 267 -3.88 9.71 -25.09
C GLU A 267 -5.05 8.88 -25.60
N GLY A 268 -5.41 7.80 -24.89
CA GLY A 268 -6.59 7.02 -25.26
C GLY A 268 -7.89 7.78 -25.00
N LEU A 269 -7.96 8.64 -23.98
CA LEU A 269 -9.10 9.55 -23.78
C LEU A 269 -9.29 10.47 -24.99
N ALA A 270 -8.21 11.07 -25.48
CA ALA A 270 -8.22 11.93 -26.67
C ALA A 270 -8.62 11.17 -27.95
N LYS A 271 -8.34 9.87 -28.02
CA LYS A 271 -8.70 8.98 -29.14
C LYS A 271 -10.09 8.33 -28.99
N GLY A 272 -10.81 8.60 -27.91
CA GLY A 272 -12.12 8.01 -27.65
C GLY A 272 -12.10 6.54 -27.24
N GLN A 273 -10.96 6.02 -26.74
CA GLN A 273 -10.82 4.64 -26.23
C GLN A 273 -11.46 4.47 -24.85
N VAL A 274 -12.76 4.76 -24.78
CA VAL A 274 -13.57 4.77 -23.56
C VAL A 274 -14.54 3.60 -23.62
N GLN A 275 -14.57 2.79 -22.55
CA GLN A 275 -15.40 1.60 -22.47
C GLN A 275 -16.25 1.64 -21.20
N GLU A 276 -17.57 1.41 -21.31
CA GLU A 276 -18.43 1.20 -20.14
C GLU A 276 -18.10 -0.17 -19.52
N VAL A 277 -17.96 -0.21 -18.19
CA VAL A 277 -17.61 -1.44 -17.46
C VAL A 277 -18.69 -1.86 -16.49
N GLY A 278 -18.94 -3.17 -16.47
CA GLY A 278 -19.75 -3.85 -15.49
C GLY A 278 -18.96 -4.34 -14.27
N TRP A 279 -19.69 -4.86 -13.29
CA TRP A 279 -19.13 -5.36 -12.03
C TRP A 279 -18.11 -6.50 -12.23
N HIS A 280 -18.33 -7.35 -13.25
CA HIS A 280 -17.54 -8.54 -13.51
C HIS A 280 -16.32 -8.31 -14.40
N ASP A 281 -16.27 -7.19 -15.14
CA ASP A 281 -15.15 -6.89 -16.04
C ASP A 281 -13.84 -6.69 -15.28
N VAL A 282 -13.93 -6.24 -14.03
CA VAL A 282 -12.79 -6.04 -13.11
C VAL A 282 -12.57 -7.24 -12.15
N ALA A 283 -13.23 -8.37 -12.39
CA ALA A 283 -13.02 -9.57 -11.57
C ALA A 283 -11.59 -10.13 -11.74
N GLY A 284 -10.97 -10.54 -10.64
CA GLY A 284 -9.60 -11.08 -10.66
C GLY A 284 -8.47 -10.07 -10.85
N TRP A 285 -8.78 -8.77 -11.01
CA TRP A 285 -7.76 -7.72 -11.19
C TRP A 285 -6.94 -7.44 -9.92
N LEU A 286 -7.47 -7.80 -8.76
CA LEU A 286 -6.94 -7.41 -7.45
C LEU A 286 -5.52 -7.94 -7.18
N GLY A 287 -5.21 -9.17 -7.61
CA GLY A 287 -3.88 -9.78 -7.48
C GLY A 287 -2.98 -9.63 -8.70
N ARG A 288 -3.41 -8.90 -9.73
CA ARG A 288 -2.62 -8.73 -10.97
C ARG A 288 -1.70 -7.51 -10.85
N GLY A 289 -0.43 -7.70 -11.17
CA GLY A 289 0.54 -6.62 -11.37
C GLY A 289 0.27 -5.83 -12.66
N GLY A 290 1.09 -4.81 -12.90
CA GLY A 290 0.98 -3.96 -14.09
C GLY A 290 -0.30 -3.12 -14.14
N SER A 291 -0.73 -2.76 -15.36
CA SER A 291 -1.94 -1.98 -15.62
C SER A 291 -2.82 -2.69 -16.66
N MET A 292 -4.00 -3.17 -16.26
CA MET A 292 -4.97 -3.81 -17.16
C MET A 292 -5.58 -2.82 -18.17
N LEU A 293 -5.61 -1.53 -17.83
CA LEU A 293 -6.09 -0.48 -18.73
C LEU A 293 -5.03 -0.05 -19.76
N GLY A 294 -3.77 -0.50 -19.62
CA GLY A 294 -2.65 0.19 -20.24
C GLY A 294 -2.32 1.48 -19.50
N THR A 295 -1.14 2.05 -19.71
CA THR A 295 -0.75 3.33 -19.12
C THR A 295 0.35 3.95 -19.94
N LYS A 296 0.31 5.28 -20.10
CA LYS A 296 1.30 6.07 -20.82
C LYS A 296 1.66 7.32 -20.02
N ARG A 297 2.82 7.90 -20.33
CA ARG A 297 3.32 9.16 -19.72
C ARG A 297 2.80 10.42 -20.42
N THR A 298 1.90 10.28 -21.38
CA THR A 298 1.37 11.39 -22.19
C THR A 298 0.56 12.34 -21.31
N LEU A 299 0.87 13.64 -21.38
CA LEU A 299 0.18 14.70 -20.65
C LEU A 299 -0.97 15.29 -21.50
N PRO A 300 -2.05 15.80 -20.87
CA PRO A 300 -3.25 16.24 -21.58
C PRO A 300 -3.08 17.56 -22.37
N LYS A 301 -2.07 18.39 -22.07
CA LYS A 301 -1.88 19.72 -22.70
C LYS A 301 -1.91 19.72 -24.23
N ALA A 302 -1.35 18.69 -24.87
CA ALA A 302 -1.31 18.58 -26.33
C ALA A 302 -2.63 18.13 -26.97
N HIS A 303 -3.57 17.61 -26.17
CA HIS A 303 -4.80 16.97 -26.65
C HIS A 303 -6.06 17.49 -25.95
N LEU A 304 -6.02 18.71 -25.37
CA LEU A 304 -7.10 19.25 -24.56
C LEU A 304 -8.43 19.32 -25.31
N GLU A 305 -8.42 19.77 -26.57
CA GLU A 305 -9.64 19.89 -27.39
C GLU A 305 -10.32 18.53 -27.59
N ALA A 306 -9.54 17.52 -27.99
CA ALA A 306 -10.04 16.16 -28.18
C ALA A 306 -10.51 15.55 -26.85
N ILE A 307 -9.80 15.78 -25.73
CA ILE A 307 -10.24 15.31 -24.41
C ILE A 307 -11.59 15.94 -24.04
N VAL A 308 -11.74 17.25 -24.23
CA VAL A 308 -12.98 17.99 -23.96
C VAL A 308 -14.14 17.47 -24.80
N GLU A 309 -13.91 17.21 -26.09
CA GLU A 309 -14.92 16.63 -26.99
C GLU A 309 -15.41 15.26 -26.49
N HIS A 310 -14.50 14.39 -26.07
CA HIS A 310 -14.86 13.06 -25.57
C HIS A 310 -15.52 13.12 -24.18
N LEU A 311 -15.09 14.03 -23.29
CA LEU A 311 -15.79 14.27 -22.03
C LEU A 311 -17.25 14.67 -22.27
N ARG A 312 -17.51 15.50 -23.28
CA ARG A 312 -18.87 15.87 -23.69
C ARG A 312 -19.63 14.70 -24.30
N THR A 313 -19.01 13.95 -25.22
CA THR A 313 -19.62 12.83 -25.94
C THR A 313 -20.09 11.71 -25.01
N TYR A 314 -19.26 11.36 -24.02
CA TYR A 314 -19.58 10.33 -23.02
C TYR A 314 -20.27 10.89 -21.76
N ASN A 315 -20.58 12.20 -21.74
CA ASN A 315 -21.19 12.91 -20.62
C ASN A 315 -20.49 12.63 -19.27
N ILE A 316 -19.15 12.72 -19.26
CA ILE A 316 -18.31 12.42 -18.09
C ILE A 316 -18.38 13.58 -17.10
N HIS A 317 -18.83 13.29 -15.88
CA HIS A 317 -19.01 14.26 -14.80
C HIS A 317 -17.88 14.25 -13.78
N ALA A 318 -17.07 13.18 -13.75
CA ALA A 318 -15.92 13.09 -12.89
C ALA A 318 -14.82 12.19 -13.45
N LEU A 319 -13.57 12.50 -13.10
CA LEU A 319 -12.37 11.83 -13.60
C LEU A 319 -11.51 11.31 -12.44
N LEU A 320 -11.30 10.00 -12.38
CA LEU A 320 -10.38 9.36 -11.46
C LEU A 320 -9.11 8.97 -12.22
N VAL A 321 -7.97 9.56 -11.85
CA VAL A 321 -6.67 9.31 -12.48
C VAL A 321 -5.78 8.56 -11.50
N ILE A 322 -5.33 7.36 -11.86
CA ILE A 322 -4.45 6.54 -11.02
C ILE A 322 -3.06 6.55 -11.64
N GLY A 323 -2.06 7.06 -10.93
CA GLY A 323 -0.76 7.20 -11.55
C GLY A 323 0.28 8.00 -10.79
N GLY A 324 1.44 8.14 -11.44
CA GLY A 324 2.61 8.79 -10.86
C GLY A 324 2.56 10.31 -10.97
N PHE A 325 3.74 10.93 -11.09
CA PHE A 325 3.85 12.38 -11.23
C PHE A 325 3.10 12.92 -12.46
N GLU A 326 3.10 12.19 -13.58
CA GLU A 326 2.36 12.56 -14.79
C GLU A 326 0.84 12.60 -14.58
N ALA A 327 0.29 11.78 -13.67
CA ALA A 327 -1.13 11.83 -13.32
C ALA A 327 -1.46 13.13 -12.57
N TYR A 328 -0.63 13.45 -11.58
CA TYR A 328 -0.76 14.68 -10.80
C TYR A 328 -0.60 15.92 -11.70
N GLU A 329 0.46 15.99 -12.50
CA GLU A 329 0.70 17.09 -13.42
C GLU A 329 -0.41 17.18 -14.48
N GLY A 330 -0.87 16.04 -15.00
CA GLY A 330 -1.97 16.01 -15.97
C GLY A 330 -3.26 16.59 -15.41
N VAL A 331 -3.66 16.20 -14.19
CA VAL A 331 -4.85 16.81 -13.54
C VAL A 331 -4.64 18.29 -13.26
N LEU A 332 -3.44 18.72 -12.85
CA LEU A 332 -3.14 20.13 -12.67
C LEU A 332 -3.33 20.92 -13.98
N GLN A 333 -2.85 20.38 -15.11
CA GLN A 333 -3.05 21.00 -16.43
C GLN A 333 -4.53 21.08 -16.84
N LEU A 334 -5.35 20.07 -16.51
CA LEU A 334 -6.80 20.10 -16.75
C LEU A 334 -7.48 21.18 -15.89
N VAL A 335 -7.08 21.31 -14.63
CA VAL A 335 -7.60 22.34 -13.71
C VAL A 335 -7.23 23.75 -14.20
N GLU A 336 -5.99 23.97 -14.64
CA GLU A 336 -5.55 25.24 -15.21
C GLU A 336 -6.29 25.58 -16.52
N ALA A 337 -6.76 24.58 -17.26
CA ALA A 337 -7.53 24.74 -18.48
C ALA A 337 -9.04 25.00 -18.25
N ARG A 338 -9.55 24.92 -17.01
CA ARG A 338 -10.97 25.20 -16.69
C ARG A 338 -11.44 26.59 -17.12
N GLY A 339 -10.55 27.59 -17.12
CA GLY A 339 -10.88 28.94 -17.58
C GLY A 339 -11.14 29.04 -19.10
N ARG A 340 -10.71 28.04 -19.87
CA ARG A 340 -10.91 27.95 -21.33
C ARG A 340 -12.01 26.99 -21.73
N TYR A 341 -12.20 25.92 -20.96
CA TYR A 341 -13.15 24.84 -21.25
C TYR A 341 -14.03 24.55 -20.03
N GLU A 342 -15.32 24.88 -20.12
CA GLU A 342 -16.26 24.62 -19.02
C GLU A 342 -16.49 23.12 -18.79
N GLU A 343 -16.27 22.28 -19.79
CA GLU A 343 -16.35 20.81 -19.69
C GLU A 343 -15.31 20.23 -18.73
N LEU A 344 -14.23 20.97 -18.45
CA LEU A 344 -13.23 20.59 -17.44
C LEU A 344 -13.65 20.97 -16.02
N CYS A 345 -14.78 21.66 -15.84
CA CYS A 345 -15.36 21.95 -14.52
C CYS A 345 -16.09 20.71 -13.95
N ILE A 346 -15.39 19.58 -13.97
CA ILE A 346 -15.80 18.28 -13.40
C ILE A 346 -15.01 17.97 -12.13
N VAL A 347 -15.49 17.02 -11.34
CA VAL A 347 -14.77 16.54 -10.15
C VAL A 347 -13.59 15.67 -10.59
N MET A 348 -12.40 15.91 -10.07
CA MET A 348 -11.20 15.15 -10.41
C MET A 348 -10.52 14.61 -9.14
N CYS A 349 -10.05 13.36 -9.19
CA CYS A 349 -9.27 12.79 -8.09
C CYS A 349 -8.05 12.06 -8.65
N VAL A 350 -6.89 12.24 -8.01
CA VAL A 350 -5.66 11.51 -8.34
C VAL A 350 -5.36 10.52 -7.21
N ILE A 351 -5.21 9.24 -7.56
CA ILE A 351 -4.64 8.21 -6.68
C ILE A 351 -3.16 8.03 -7.06
N PRO A 352 -2.21 8.42 -6.18
CA PRO A 352 -0.79 8.25 -6.43
C PRO A 352 -0.39 6.78 -6.61
N ALA A 353 0.24 6.45 -7.73
CA ALA A 353 0.71 5.12 -8.08
C ALA A 353 2.04 5.20 -8.84
N THR A 354 3.14 4.85 -8.18
CA THR A 354 4.50 4.86 -8.70
C THR A 354 5.42 4.12 -7.74
N ILE A 355 6.45 3.46 -8.26
CA ILE A 355 7.48 2.80 -7.44
C ILE A 355 8.38 3.82 -6.72
N SER A 356 8.51 5.04 -7.27
CA SER A 356 9.44 6.05 -6.77
C SER A 356 8.96 6.76 -5.51
N ASN A 357 7.66 6.69 -5.19
CA ASN A 357 7.05 7.46 -4.11
C ASN A 357 7.31 8.98 -4.20
N ASN A 358 7.20 9.54 -5.41
CA ASN A 358 7.56 10.92 -5.73
C ASN A 358 6.35 11.81 -6.06
N VAL A 359 5.14 11.44 -5.63
CA VAL A 359 3.92 12.23 -5.88
C VAL A 359 3.60 13.07 -4.64
N PRO A 360 3.42 14.40 -4.77
CA PRO A 360 3.07 15.24 -3.64
C PRO A 360 1.68 14.91 -3.09
N GLY A 361 1.46 15.16 -1.80
CA GLY A 361 0.16 14.97 -1.14
C GLY A 361 -0.04 13.59 -0.49
N THR A 362 0.93 12.68 -0.59
CA THR A 362 0.88 11.37 0.07
C THR A 362 2.23 10.97 0.64
N ASP A 363 2.23 10.22 1.75
CA ASP A 363 3.42 9.59 2.32
C ASP A 363 3.79 8.30 1.57
N PHE A 364 2.80 7.64 0.95
CA PHE A 364 2.97 6.41 0.16
C PHE A 364 2.14 6.46 -1.12
N SER A 365 2.78 6.15 -2.24
CA SER A 365 2.13 5.81 -3.50
C SER A 365 1.93 4.30 -3.64
N LEU A 366 0.91 3.90 -4.40
CA LEU A 366 0.71 2.50 -4.77
C LEU A 366 1.92 1.98 -5.57
N GLY A 367 2.36 0.78 -5.22
CA GLY A 367 3.47 0.06 -5.84
C GLY A 367 4.82 0.34 -5.19
N SER A 368 4.91 1.31 -4.28
CA SER A 368 6.14 1.64 -3.56
C SER A 368 6.56 0.51 -2.61
N ASP A 369 5.61 -0.09 -1.88
CA ASP A 369 5.89 -1.21 -0.98
C ASP A 369 6.28 -2.48 -1.76
N THR A 370 5.57 -2.79 -2.84
CA THR A 370 5.94 -3.89 -3.76
C THR A 370 7.35 -3.69 -4.32
N ALA A 371 7.71 -2.46 -4.68
CA ALA A 371 9.02 -2.17 -5.24
C ALA A 371 10.15 -2.35 -4.22
N VAL A 372 9.96 -1.89 -2.99
CA VAL A 372 10.94 -2.08 -1.92
C VAL A 372 11.12 -3.58 -1.62
N ASN A 373 10.04 -4.37 -1.57
CA ASN A 373 10.13 -5.81 -1.37
C ASN A 373 10.89 -6.50 -2.53
N ALA A 374 10.61 -6.14 -3.79
CA ALA A 374 11.31 -6.70 -4.94
C ALA A 374 12.81 -6.33 -4.96
N ALA A 375 13.13 -5.09 -4.60
CA ALA A 375 14.52 -4.64 -4.48
C ALA A 375 15.23 -5.36 -3.32
N MET A 376 14.58 -5.48 -2.17
CA MET A 376 15.09 -6.20 -1.00
C MET A 376 15.40 -7.67 -1.32
N GLU A 377 14.47 -8.39 -1.94
CA GLU A 377 14.69 -9.79 -2.33
C GLU A 377 15.86 -9.95 -3.31
N SER A 378 15.98 -9.02 -4.27
CA SER A 378 17.10 -9.00 -5.21
C SER A 378 18.43 -8.78 -4.48
N CYS A 379 18.49 -7.81 -3.57
CA CYS A 379 19.65 -7.55 -2.73
C CYS A 379 19.99 -8.72 -1.79
N ASP A 380 19.00 -9.44 -1.25
CA ASP A 380 19.24 -10.62 -0.42
C ASP A 380 19.95 -11.73 -1.21
N ARG A 381 19.52 -11.99 -2.45
CA ARG A 381 20.19 -12.94 -3.35
C ARG A 381 21.62 -12.50 -3.70
N ILE A 382 21.82 -11.20 -3.92
CA ILE A 382 23.15 -10.62 -4.17
C ILE A 382 24.05 -10.79 -2.93
N LYS A 383 23.54 -10.50 -1.72
CA LYS A 383 24.28 -10.70 -0.45
C LYS A 383 24.67 -12.16 -0.24
N GLN A 384 23.82 -13.11 -0.63
CA GLN A 384 24.14 -14.53 -0.57
C GLN A 384 25.32 -14.86 -1.50
N SER A 385 25.33 -14.33 -2.72
CA SER A 385 26.47 -14.45 -3.64
C SER A 385 27.75 -13.86 -3.07
N ALA A 386 27.68 -12.65 -2.48
CA ALA A 386 28.82 -11.99 -1.83
C ALA A 386 29.42 -12.82 -0.69
N SER A 387 28.55 -13.44 0.11
CA SER A 387 28.95 -14.25 1.27
C SER A 387 29.67 -15.54 0.84
N GLY A 388 29.33 -16.10 -0.33
CA GLY A 388 29.97 -17.31 -0.86
C GLY A 388 31.40 -17.11 -1.33
N THR A 389 31.74 -15.93 -1.88
CA THR A 389 33.09 -15.65 -2.39
C THR A 389 34.00 -14.93 -1.40
N LYS A 390 33.44 -14.41 -0.29
CA LYS A 390 34.09 -13.53 0.71
C LYS A 390 34.70 -12.26 0.09
N ARG A 391 34.91 -11.24 0.93
CA ARG A 391 35.56 -9.96 0.58
C ARG A 391 35.02 -9.34 -0.72
N ARG A 392 33.70 -9.24 -0.82
CA ARG A 392 33.02 -8.71 -2.02
C ARG A 392 32.07 -7.59 -1.67
N VAL A 393 32.15 -6.50 -2.44
CA VAL A 393 31.25 -5.34 -2.38
C VAL A 393 30.39 -5.32 -3.63
N PHE A 394 29.09 -5.10 -3.44
CA PHE A 394 28.17 -4.86 -4.55
C PHE A 394 27.65 -3.43 -4.51
N ILE A 395 27.73 -2.76 -5.65
CA ILE A 395 27.08 -1.48 -5.91
C ILE A 395 25.80 -1.78 -6.68
N VAL A 396 24.67 -1.55 -6.03
CA VAL A 396 23.34 -1.87 -6.55
C VAL A 396 22.62 -0.59 -6.91
N GLU A 397 22.29 -0.45 -8.19
CA GLU A 397 21.51 0.69 -8.69
C GLU A 397 20.01 0.41 -8.57
N THR A 398 19.31 1.33 -7.89
CA THR A 398 17.86 1.34 -7.75
C THR A 398 17.23 2.42 -8.63
N MET A 399 15.99 2.18 -9.06
CA MET A 399 15.18 3.20 -9.72
C MET A 399 14.73 4.27 -8.70
N GLY A 400 14.00 5.28 -9.18
CA GLY A 400 13.37 6.29 -8.33
C GLY A 400 13.31 7.68 -8.95
N GLY A 401 13.87 7.86 -10.16
CA GLY A 401 14.19 9.18 -10.68
C GLY A 401 15.10 9.91 -9.69
N TYR A 402 14.80 11.17 -9.42
CA TYR A 402 15.48 11.97 -8.40
C TYR A 402 15.02 11.65 -6.97
N CYS A 403 14.02 10.76 -6.78
CA CYS A 403 13.56 10.40 -5.45
C CYS A 403 14.33 9.20 -4.88
N GLY A 404 15.04 9.43 -3.79
CA GLY A 404 15.87 8.46 -3.07
C GLY A 404 15.11 7.49 -2.15
N TYR A 405 13.77 7.51 -2.14
CA TYR A 405 12.93 6.68 -1.26
C TYR A 405 13.29 5.20 -1.38
N LEU A 406 13.28 4.69 -2.61
CA LEU A 406 13.52 3.26 -2.88
C LEU A 406 14.91 2.82 -2.43
N ALA A 407 15.95 3.62 -2.71
CA ALA A 407 17.32 3.35 -2.27
C ALA A 407 17.44 3.35 -0.74
N THR A 408 16.86 4.35 -0.07
CA THR A 408 17.00 4.53 1.38
C THR A 408 16.25 3.44 2.16
N VAL A 409 14.98 3.21 1.82
CA VAL A 409 14.15 2.22 2.53
C VAL A 409 14.64 0.80 2.26
N THR A 410 15.02 0.48 1.01
CA THR A 410 15.65 -0.81 0.69
C THR A 410 16.95 -0.96 1.47
N GLY A 411 17.78 0.09 1.55
CA GLY A 411 19.05 0.08 2.28
C GLY A 411 18.91 -0.29 3.74
N ILE A 412 17.90 0.27 4.42
CA ILE A 412 17.59 -0.10 5.79
C ILE A 412 17.12 -1.56 5.86
N ALA A 413 16.22 -1.98 4.97
CA ALA A 413 15.68 -3.34 4.96
C ALA A 413 16.74 -4.42 4.71
N VAL A 414 17.80 -4.11 3.96
CA VAL A 414 18.85 -5.08 3.60
C VAL A 414 20.12 -4.94 4.43
N GLY A 415 20.22 -3.91 5.26
CA GLY A 415 21.44 -3.55 5.99
C GLY A 415 22.56 -3.13 5.05
N ALA A 416 22.26 -2.22 4.12
CA ALA A 416 23.25 -1.63 3.23
C ALA A 416 24.22 -0.74 4.02
N ASP A 417 25.49 -0.75 3.61
CA ASP A 417 26.56 0.04 4.20
C ASP A 417 26.43 1.52 3.85
N ALA A 418 26.04 1.82 2.61
CA ALA A 418 25.79 3.18 2.17
C ALA A 418 24.63 3.22 1.18
N ALA A 419 23.94 4.36 1.14
CA ALA A 419 22.92 4.65 0.14
C ALA A 419 23.12 6.07 -0.41
N TYR A 420 23.38 6.19 -1.71
CA TYR A 420 23.52 7.48 -2.40
C TYR A 420 22.20 7.90 -3.02
N VAL A 421 21.75 9.11 -2.69
CA VAL A 421 20.47 9.68 -3.13
C VAL A 421 20.66 11.15 -3.50
N PHE A 422 19.73 11.70 -4.27
CA PHE A 422 19.80 13.09 -4.74
C PHE A 422 19.57 14.09 -3.60
N GLU A 423 18.70 13.73 -2.66
CA GLU A 423 18.29 14.58 -1.54
C GLU A 423 19.35 14.77 -0.45
N ASP A 424 20.41 13.97 -0.46
CA ASP A 424 21.55 14.05 0.46
C ASP A 424 22.82 14.23 -0.37
N PRO A 425 23.15 15.47 -0.78
CA PRO A 425 24.29 15.76 -1.63
C PRO A 425 25.60 15.26 -1.00
N PHE A 426 26.45 14.66 -1.84
CA PHE A 426 27.72 14.08 -1.41
C PHE A 426 28.83 14.47 -2.38
N ASN A 427 30.05 14.56 -1.87
CA ASN A 427 31.25 14.89 -2.64
C ASN A 427 32.28 13.75 -2.56
N ILE A 428 33.44 13.96 -3.20
CA ILE A 428 34.51 12.95 -3.23
C ILE A 428 35.07 12.58 -1.85
N HIS A 429 35.05 13.51 -0.88
CA HIS A 429 35.49 13.22 0.49
C HIS A 429 34.53 12.27 1.20
N ASP A 430 33.23 12.43 0.99
CA ASP A 430 32.21 11.51 1.53
C ASP A 430 32.36 10.11 0.92
N LEU A 431 32.60 10.04 -0.39
CA LEU A 431 32.84 8.77 -1.08
C LEU A 431 34.10 8.08 -0.55
N LYS A 432 35.18 8.83 -0.38
CA LYS A 432 36.42 8.32 0.21
C LYS A 432 36.18 7.77 1.62
N ALA A 433 35.49 8.53 2.47
CA ALA A 433 35.16 8.09 3.83
C ALA A 433 34.33 6.79 3.83
N ASN A 434 33.39 6.64 2.89
CA ASN A 434 32.59 5.41 2.76
C ASN A 434 33.44 4.20 2.32
N VAL A 435 34.43 4.41 1.43
CA VAL A 435 35.34 3.34 1.01
C VAL A 435 36.29 2.93 2.13
N GLU A 436 36.82 3.90 2.88
CA GLU A 436 37.64 3.64 4.07
C GLU A 436 36.85 2.86 5.11
N HIS A 437 35.61 3.26 5.39
CA HIS A 437 34.69 2.54 6.28
C HIS A 437 34.45 1.09 5.83
N MET A 438 34.18 0.89 4.53
CA MET A 438 34.03 -0.43 3.94
C MET A 438 35.31 -1.27 4.09
N THR A 439 36.48 -0.65 3.90
CA THR A 439 37.79 -1.30 4.01
C THR A 439 38.06 -1.79 5.44
N GLU A 440 37.75 -0.98 6.45
CA GLU A 440 37.85 -1.39 7.85
C GLU A 440 36.85 -2.50 8.20
N LYS A 441 35.61 -2.39 7.71
CA LYS A 441 34.59 -3.45 7.89
C LYS A 441 35.07 -4.79 7.35
N MET A 442 35.74 -4.82 6.19
CA MET A 442 36.25 -6.06 5.58
C MET A 442 37.34 -6.78 6.38
N LYS A 443 37.96 -6.10 7.35
CA LYS A 443 38.93 -6.71 8.29
C LYS A 443 38.25 -7.44 9.44
N THR A 444 36.95 -7.22 9.65
CA THR A 444 36.15 -7.91 10.68
C THR A 444 35.62 -9.25 10.17
N ASP A 445 34.78 -9.92 10.97
CA ASP A 445 34.10 -11.16 10.58
C ASP A 445 33.13 -10.98 9.41
N ILE A 446 32.61 -9.77 9.20
CA ILE A 446 31.65 -9.48 8.13
C ILE A 446 32.40 -9.04 6.86
N GLN A 447 32.79 -10.03 6.06
CA GLN A 447 33.55 -9.83 4.83
C GLN A 447 32.66 -9.62 3.59
N ARG A 448 31.62 -8.78 3.71
CA ARG A 448 30.72 -8.43 2.60
C ARG A 448 30.25 -6.98 2.70
N GLY A 449 30.10 -6.35 1.55
CA GLY A 449 29.64 -4.97 1.43
C GLY A 449 28.45 -4.83 0.48
N LEU A 450 27.54 -3.93 0.80
CA LEU A 450 26.43 -3.58 -0.06
C LEU A 450 26.22 -2.08 -0.06
N VAL A 451 26.29 -1.48 -1.25
CA VAL A 451 26.13 -0.05 -1.47
C VAL A 451 24.96 0.15 -2.42
N LEU A 452 23.98 0.95 -2.02
CA LEU A 452 22.85 1.29 -2.88
C LEU A 452 23.06 2.66 -3.51
N ARG A 453 22.64 2.80 -4.76
CA ARG A 453 22.69 4.05 -5.51
C ARG A 453 21.36 4.28 -6.19
N ASN A 454 20.71 5.41 -5.92
CA ASN A 454 19.58 5.85 -6.74
C ASN A 454 20.07 6.31 -8.14
N GLU A 455 19.32 5.97 -9.18
CA GLU A 455 19.68 6.19 -10.58
C GLU A 455 20.05 7.64 -10.95
N LYS A 456 19.45 8.64 -10.28
CA LYS A 456 19.72 10.06 -10.50
C LYS A 456 20.26 10.79 -9.27
N CYS A 457 20.97 10.07 -8.39
CA CYS A 457 21.56 10.69 -7.19
C CYS A 457 22.59 11.78 -7.49
N HIS A 458 23.33 11.66 -8.60
CA HIS A 458 24.33 12.63 -9.05
C HIS A 458 24.60 12.44 -10.54
N GLU A 459 24.91 13.51 -11.26
CA GLU A 459 25.19 13.51 -12.71
C GLU A 459 26.49 12.76 -13.05
N HIS A 460 27.61 13.14 -12.43
CA HIS A 460 28.94 12.56 -12.70
C HIS A 460 29.27 11.30 -11.89
N TYR A 461 28.73 11.12 -10.68
CA TYR A 461 28.97 9.95 -9.86
C TYR A 461 28.02 8.80 -10.24
N THR A 462 28.28 8.26 -11.43
CA THR A 462 27.54 7.14 -12.01
C THR A 462 27.87 5.82 -11.30
N THR A 463 27.07 4.79 -11.55
CA THR A 463 27.34 3.42 -11.07
C THR A 463 28.72 2.92 -11.53
N GLU A 464 29.13 3.27 -12.75
CA GLU A 464 30.45 2.95 -13.27
C GLU A 464 31.56 3.71 -12.55
N PHE A 465 31.37 5.01 -12.30
CA PHE A 465 32.34 5.78 -11.52
C PHE A 465 32.53 5.21 -10.11
N LEU A 466 31.43 4.93 -9.40
CA LEU A 466 31.49 4.34 -8.06
C LEU A 466 32.16 2.96 -8.09
N TYR A 467 31.89 2.15 -9.13
CA TYR A 467 32.55 0.86 -9.32
C TYR A 467 34.06 1.01 -9.48
N ASN A 468 34.51 1.91 -10.34
CA ASN A 468 35.93 2.14 -10.58
C ASN A 468 36.61 2.66 -9.30
N LEU A 469 35.97 3.58 -8.57
CA LEU A 469 36.46 4.09 -7.30
C LEU A 469 36.61 2.98 -6.25
N TYR A 470 35.55 2.23 -5.97
CA TYR A 470 35.58 1.15 -4.98
C TYR A 470 36.55 0.02 -5.37
N SER A 471 36.68 -0.28 -6.67
CA SER A 471 37.62 -1.30 -7.16
C SER A 471 39.08 -0.86 -7.02
N SER A 472 39.37 0.42 -7.27
CA SER A 472 40.73 0.96 -7.18
C SER A 472 41.18 1.08 -5.72
N GLU A 473 40.36 1.74 -4.90
CA GLU A 473 40.68 2.02 -3.50
C GLU A 473 40.57 0.76 -2.62
N GLY A 474 39.70 -0.19 -2.97
CA GLY A 474 39.55 -1.47 -2.29
C GLY A 474 40.58 -2.53 -2.69
N LYS A 475 41.51 -2.22 -3.60
CA LYS A 475 42.44 -3.20 -4.19
C LYS A 475 43.27 -3.90 -3.12
N GLY A 476 43.26 -5.23 -3.15
CA GLY A 476 43.94 -6.08 -2.16
C GLY A 476 43.13 -6.34 -0.89
N VAL A 477 42.01 -5.64 -0.69
CA VAL A 477 41.10 -5.86 0.44
C VAL A 477 39.81 -6.54 0.00
N PHE A 478 39.16 -6.06 -1.06
CA PHE A 478 37.93 -6.62 -1.59
C PHE A 478 37.79 -6.49 -3.11
N ASP A 479 36.93 -7.31 -3.69
CA ASP A 479 36.50 -7.22 -5.10
C ASP A 479 35.16 -6.47 -5.18
N CYS A 480 34.97 -5.64 -6.20
CA CYS A 480 33.74 -4.87 -6.40
C CYS A 480 32.94 -5.43 -7.59
N ARG A 481 31.62 -5.35 -7.52
CA ARG A 481 30.70 -5.72 -8.61
C ARG A 481 29.54 -4.73 -8.67
N THR A 482 28.92 -4.62 -9.83
CA THR A 482 27.73 -3.79 -10.05
C THR A 482 26.52 -4.63 -10.39
N ASN A 483 25.35 -4.16 -9.96
CA ASN A 483 24.08 -4.72 -10.35
C ASN A 483 23.07 -3.59 -10.55
N VAL A 484 22.53 -3.47 -11.76
CA VAL A 484 21.39 -2.58 -12.05
C VAL A 484 20.13 -3.42 -11.93
N LEU A 485 19.31 -3.17 -10.91
CA LEU A 485 18.09 -3.98 -10.69
C LEU A 485 17.07 -3.76 -11.82
N GLY A 486 17.03 -2.55 -12.38
CA GLY A 486 16.13 -2.19 -13.48
C GLY A 486 14.67 -2.48 -13.15
N HIS A 487 13.93 -2.99 -14.14
CA HIS A 487 12.48 -3.17 -14.07
C HIS A 487 12.01 -4.29 -13.14
N LEU A 488 12.93 -5.13 -12.62
CA LEU A 488 12.58 -6.12 -11.58
C LEU A 488 11.96 -5.45 -10.34
N GLN A 489 12.32 -4.19 -10.10
CA GLN A 489 11.80 -3.37 -9.01
C GLN A 489 10.31 -3.00 -9.18
N GLN A 490 9.70 -3.18 -10.34
CA GLN A 490 8.23 -3.01 -10.46
C GLN A 490 7.47 -4.14 -9.76
N GLY A 491 8.16 -5.25 -9.47
CA GLY A 491 7.57 -6.45 -8.90
C GLY A 491 6.69 -7.20 -9.88
N GLY A 492 6.16 -8.34 -9.41
CA GLY A 492 5.18 -9.14 -10.14
C GLY A 492 3.79 -8.92 -9.56
N ALA A 493 3.37 -9.82 -8.68
CA ALA A 493 2.12 -9.67 -7.96
C ALA A 493 2.24 -8.57 -6.88
N PRO A 494 1.23 -7.71 -6.70
CA PRO A 494 1.24 -6.69 -5.65
C PRO A 494 1.29 -7.31 -4.25
N THR A 495 1.99 -6.64 -3.34
CA THR A 495 2.05 -7.03 -1.92
C THR A 495 0.68 -6.89 -1.24
N PRO A 496 0.46 -7.55 -0.09
CA PRO A 496 -0.78 -7.39 0.67
C PRO A 496 -1.06 -5.91 0.98
N PHE A 497 -0.02 -5.12 1.29
CA PHE A 497 -0.14 -3.69 1.54
C PHE A 497 -0.68 -2.96 0.30
N ASP A 498 -0.04 -3.08 -0.87
CA ASP A 498 -0.46 -2.37 -2.08
C ASP A 498 -1.86 -2.80 -2.58
N ARG A 499 -2.23 -4.07 -2.40
CA ARG A 499 -3.61 -4.55 -2.68
C ARG A 499 -4.64 -3.88 -1.78
N ASN A 500 -4.38 -3.87 -0.47
CA ASN A 500 -5.28 -3.28 0.50
C ASN A 500 -5.36 -1.77 0.33
N TYR A 501 -4.21 -1.12 0.22
CA TYR A 501 -4.11 0.32 0.10
C TYR A 501 -4.77 0.80 -1.19
N GLY A 502 -4.55 0.13 -2.33
CA GLY A 502 -5.25 0.41 -3.58
C GLY A 502 -6.77 0.26 -3.43
N THR A 503 -7.22 -0.82 -2.79
CA THR A 503 -8.65 -1.05 -2.52
C THR A 503 -9.26 0.08 -1.66
N LYS A 504 -8.55 0.51 -0.62
CA LYS A 504 -9.01 1.59 0.27
C LYS A 504 -9.08 2.93 -0.44
N LEU A 505 -8.04 3.29 -1.20
CA LEU A 505 -7.99 4.54 -1.94
C LEU A 505 -9.07 4.58 -3.02
N GLY A 506 -9.30 3.49 -3.75
CA GLY A 506 -10.35 3.43 -4.77
C GLY A 506 -11.75 3.60 -4.19
N VAL A 507 -12.05 2.93 -3.07
CA VAL A 507 -13.33 3.12 -2.35
C VAL A 507 -13.47 4.56 -1.85
N LYS A 508 -12.47 5.08 -1.13
CA LYS A 508 -12.54 6.42 -0.55
C LYS A 508 -12.62 7.51 -1.63
N ALA A 509 -11.85 7.39 -2.71
CA ALA A 509 -11.92 8.31 -3.83
C ALA A 509 -13.32 8.31 -4.44
N MET A 510 -13.94 7.15 -4.63
CA MET A 510 -15.31 7.10 -5.16
C MET A 510 -16.35 7.69 -4.24
N LEU A 511 -16.33 7.36 -2.95
CA LEU A 511 -17.27 7.96 -1.99
C LEU A 511 -17.15 9.49 -1.97
N TRP A 512 -15.92 10.01 -1.92
CA TRP A 512 -15.65 11.44 -1.94
C TRP A 512 -16.12 12.10 -3.25
N MET A 513 -15.83 11.47 -4.40
CA MET A 513 -16.28 11.99 -5.70
C MET A 513 -17.80 11.99 -5.80
N SER A 514 -18.48 10.94 -5.35
CA SER A 514 -19.95 10.84 -5.33
C SER A 514 -20.59 11.93 -4.46
N GLU A 515 -20.00 12.22 -3.29
CA GLU A 515 -20.46 13.30 -2.40
C GLU A 515 -20.25 14.67 -3.05
N LYS A 516 -19.05 14.93 -3.58
CA LYS A 516 -18.73 16.18 -4.27
C LYS A 516 -19.65 16.39 -5.48
N LEU A 517 -19.89 15.36 -6.28
CA LEU A 517 -20.81 15.39 -7.41
C LEU A 517 -22.20 15.85 -7.00
N ARG A 518 -22.76 15.29 -5.91
CA ARG A 518 -24.08 15.72 -5.39
C ARG A 518 -24.08 17.18 -4.94
N ALA A 519 -23.00 17.64 -4.33
CA ALA A 519 -22.89 19.02 -3.84
C ALA A 519 -22.80 20.07 -4.97
N VAL A 520 -22.16 19.71 -6.09
CA VAL A 520 -21.95 20.62 -7.24
C VAL A 520 -22.99 20.43 -8.36
N TYR A 521 -23.86 19.43 -8.27
CA TYR A 521 -24.91 19.18 -9.26
C TYR A 521 -26.04 20.21 -9.12
N ARG A 522 -26.25 21.01 -10.17
CA ARG A 522 -27.30 22.03 -10.21
C ARG A 522 -27.95 22.09 -11.58
N LYS A 523 -29.29 22.15 -11.63
CA LYS A 523 -30.07 22.31 -12.87
C LYS A 523 -29.68 21.31 -13.99
N GLY A 524 -29.38 20.06 -13.64
CA GLY A 524 -29.02 19.03 -14.62
C GLY A 524 -27.56 19.02 -15.08
N ARG A 525 -26.70 19.91 -14.56
CA ARG A 525 -25.28 20.01 -14.94
C ARG A 525 -24.38 19.94 -13.70
N VAL A 526 -23.20 19.35 -13.85
CA VAL A 526 -22.09 19.43 -12.89
C VAL A 526 -21.23 20.64 -13.23
N PHE A 527 -20.99 21.51 -12.24
CA PHE A 527 -20.06 22.64 -12.39
C PHE A 527 -19.18 22.77 -11.14
N ALA A 528 -17.97 22.23 -11.23
CA ALA A 528 -17.04 22.05 -10.12
C ALA A 528 -15.76 22.88 -10.33
N ASN A 529 -15.84 24.20 -10.13
CA ASN A 529 -14.70 25.11 -10.34
C ASN A 529 -13.89 25.44 -9.07
N ALA A 530 -14.33 24.97 -7.90
CA ALA A 530 -13.61 25.22 -6.65
C ALA A 530 -12.26 24.44 -6.60
N PRO A 531 -11.23 24.94 -5.89
CA PRO A 531 -9.94 24.24 -5.77
C PRO A 531 -10.06 22.84 -5.17
N ASP A 532 -10.99 22.66 -4.23
CA ASP A 532 -11.26 21.39 -3.56
C ASP A 532 -12.04 20.38 -4.42
N SER A 533 -12.36 20.71 -5.68
CA SER A 533 -12.98 19.77 -6.61
C SER A 533 -11.98 18.91 -7.39
N ALA A 534 -10.67 19.22 -7.29
CA ALA A 534 -9.59 18.48 -7.92
C ALA A 534 -8.49 18.18 -6.89
N CYS A 535 -8.45 16.96 -6.37
CA CYS A 535 -7.59 16.60 -5.25
C CYS A 535 -6.73 15.36 -5.52
N VAL A 536 -5.55 15.30 -4.89
CA VAL A 536 -4.80 14.05 -4.68
C VAL A 536 -5.29 13.42 -3.38
N ILE A 537 -5.66 12.14 -3.44
CA ILE A 537 -5.95 11.34 -2.24
C ILE A 537 -4.67 10.65 -1.78
N GLY A 538 -4.34 10.77 -0.50
CA GLY A 538 -3.10 10.20 0.03
C GLY A 538 -3.13 10.02 1.55
N LEU A 539 -2.27 9.13 2.05
CA LEU A 539 -2.01 9.07 3.48
C LEU A 539 -1.13 10.25 3.87
N ARG A 540 -1.58 11.07 4.82
CA ARG A 540 -0.75 12.08 5.47
C ARG A 540 -0.73 11.82 6.97
N LYS A 541 0.43 11.47 7.50
CA LYS A 541 0.64 11.09 8.90
C LYS A 541 -0.21 9.88 9.31
N LYS A 542 -1.42 10.11 9.82
CA LYS A 542 -2.32 9.07 10.37
C LYS A 542 -3.64 8.94 9.60
N ALA A 543 -3.95 9.88 8.70
CA ALA A 543 -5.25 9.96 8.05
C ALA A 543 -5.11 10.00 6.53
N VAL A 544 -6.09 9.42 5.84
CA VAL A 544 -6.26 9.60 4.40
C VAL A 544 -6.90 10.96 4.19
N ALA A 545 -6.22 11.84 3.45
CA ALA A 545 -6.65 13.21 3.18
C ALA A 545 -6.76 13.46 1.67
N PHE A 546 -7.62 14.42 1.32
CA PHE A 546 -7.75 14.95 -0.03
C PHE A 546 -7.09 16.32 -0.07
N SER A 547 -6.00 16.44 -0.83
CA SER A 547 -5.23 17.68 -0.95
C SER A 547 -5.45 18.29 -2.33
N PRO A 548 -5.93 19.55 -2.44
CA PRO A 548 -6.11 20.21 -3.73
C PRO A 548 -4.83 20.23 -4.57
N VAL A 549 -4.92 19.89 -5.86
CA VAL A 549 -3.74 19.86 -6.75
C VAL A 549 -3.07 21.23 -6.87
N THR A 550 -3.84 22.30 -6.77
CA THR A 550 -3.35 23.69 -6.83
C THR A 550 -2.58 24.11 -5.58
N GLU A 551 -2.88 23.53 -4.42
CA GLU A 551 -2.13 23.76 -3.18
C GLU A 551 -0.81 23.00 -3.21
N LEU A 552 -0.85 21.73 -3.64
CA LEU A 552 0.34 20.89 -3.78
C LEU A 552 1.36 21.45 -4.77
N LYS A 553 0.93 22.25 -5.75
CA LYS A 553 1.81 22.95 -6.71
C LYS A 553 2.91 23.74 -6.01
N LYS A 554 2.64 24.33 -4.84
CA LYS A 554 3.61 25.14 -4.07
C LYS A 554 4.74 24.29 -3.46
N ASP A 555 4.41 23.04 -3.11
CA ASP A 555 5.31 22.06 -2.50
C ASP A 555 5.93 21.08 -3.53
N THR A 556 5.73 21.36 -4.82
CA THR A 556 6.24 20.52 -5.91
C THR A 556 7.52 21.10 -6.50
N ASP A 557 8.53 20.26 -6.66
CA ASP A 557 9.62 20.47 -7.60
C ASP A 557 9.26 19.81 -8.95
N PHE A 558 8.94 20.64 -9.95
CA PHE A 558 8.56 20.16 -11.28
C PHE A 558 9.76 19.78 -12.15
N GLU A 559 10.95 20.31 -11.87
CA GLU A 559 12.17 20.00 -12.61
C GLU A 559 12.63 18.57 -12.27
N HIS A 560 12.70 18.27 -10.98
CA HIS A 560 13.11 16.97 -10.47
C HIS A 560 11.94 15.99 -10.29
N ARG A 561 10.70 16.48 -10.45
CA ARG A 561 9.45 15.71 -10.38
C ARG A 561 9.25 15.01 -9.03
N MET A 562 9.30 15.77 -7.94
CA MET A 562 9.21 15.26 -6.57
C MET A 562 8.64 16.31 -5.61
N PRO A 563 8.08 15.91 -4.45
CA PRO A 563 7.76 16.85 -3.38
C PRO A 563 9.03 17.44 -2.76
N ARG A 564 8.96 18.67 -2.24
CA ARG A 564 10.08 19.33 -1.56
C ARG A 564 10.31 18.76 -0.16
N GLU A 565 9.24 18.38 0.53
CA GLU A 565 9.30 17.75 1.85
C GLU A 565 9.00 16.24 1.76
N GLN A 566 9.85 15.43 2.39
CA GLN A 566 9.75 13.97 2.36
C GLN A 566 10.02 13.37 3.73
N TRP A 567 9.03 12.64 4.27
CA TRP A 567 9.08 12.10 5.63
C TRP A 567 10.23 11.11 5.87
N TRP A 568 10.63 10.38 4.82
CA TRP A 568 11.61 9.29 4.89
C TRP A 568 13.06 9.76 4.98
N LEU A 569 13.34 11.05 4.74
CA LEU A 569 14.68 11.63 4.92
C LEU A 569 15.17 11.49 6.36
N SER A 570 14.25 11.50 7.33
CA SER A 570 14.56 11.21 8.74
C SER A 570 15.20 9.83 8.95
N LEU A 571 14.99 8.88 8.04
CA LEU A 571 15.53 7.52 8.15
C LEU A 571 17.01 7.43 7.73
N ARG A 572 17.55 8.47 7.10
CA ARG A 572 18.95 8.52 6.62
C ARG A 572 19.94 8.39 7.78
N LEU A 573 19.65 9.09 8.90
CA LEU A 573 20.47 9.00 10.10
C LEU A 573 20.49 7.56 10.64
N MET A 574 19.33 6.91 10.68
CA MET A 574 19.20 5.52 11.10
C MET A 574 20.01 4.57 10.21
N LEU A 575 20.05 4.78 8.88
CA LEU A 575 20.90 3.98 7.98
C LEU A 575 22.38 4.10 8.37
N LYS A 576 22.87 5.32 8.62
CA LYS A 576 24.25 5.57 9.07
C LYS A 576 24.54 4.94 10.44
N MET A 577 23.58 5.00 11.38
CA MET A 577 23.67 4.35 12.70
C MET A 577 23.86 2.84 12.58
N LEU A 578 22.97 2.19 11.82
CA LEU A 578 22.97 0.73 11.67
C LEU A 578 24.18 0.23 10.86
N ALA A 579 24.77 1.08 10.03
CA ALA A 579 26.00 0.80 9.31
C ALA A 579 27.29 1.13 10.10
N HIS A 580 27.19 1.51 11.38
CA HIS A 580 28.31 1.82 12.28
C HIS A 580 29.18 3.02 11.85
N TYR A 581 28.61 4.00 11.16
CA TYR A 581 29.32 5.26 10.91
C TYR A 581 29.48 6.05 12.22
N ARG A 582 30.51 6.91 12.28
CA ARG A 582 30.61 7.90 13.36
C ARG A 582 29.61 9.02 13.12
N ILE A 583 28.68 9.20 14.05
CA ILE A 583 27.59 10.17 13.97
C ILE A 583 27.37 10.82 15.33
N ASN A 584 26.93 12.07 15.31
CA ASN A 584 26.56 12.79 16.51
C ASN A 584 25.11 12.42 16.90
N MET A 585 24.96 11.80 18.07
CA MET A 585 23.66 11.36 18.59
C MET A 585 22.69 12.52 18.87
N ALA A 586 23.20 13.76 19.01
CA ALA A 586 22.36 14.95 19.19
C ALA A 586 21.44 15.26 18.01
N SER A 587 21.66 14.64 16.84
CA SER A 587 20.82 14.78 15.65
C SER A 587 19.62 13.81 15.62
N TYR A 588 19.57 12.85 16.54
CA TYR A 588 18.45 11.91 16.63
C TYR A 588 17.28 12.54 17.40
N VAL A 589 16.09 12.52 16.79
CA VAL A 589 14.86 12.98 17.44
C VAL A 589 14.16 11.78 18.06
N SER A 590 14.24 11.67 19.39
CA SER A 590 13.61 10.60 20.17
C SER A 590 12.09 10.72 20.20
N GLY A 591 11.41 9.57 20.28
CA GLY A 591 9.96 9.53 20.47
C GLY A 591 9.55 9.96 21.87
N GLU A 592 8.46 10.73 21.97
CA GLU A 592 7.88 11.12 23.25
C GLU A 592 7.07 9.97 23.87
N LEU A 593 6.95 9.98 25.21
CA LEU A 593 6.07 9.07 25.94
C LEU A 593 4.62 9.57 25.81
N GLU A 594 3.81 8.84 25.04
CA GLU A 594 2.40 9.15 24.83
C GLU A 594 1.50 8.20 25.66
N HIS A 595 0.52 8.75 26.37
CA HIS A 595 -0.47 7.93 27.09
C HIS A 595 -1.49 7.29 26.13
N VAL A 596 -1.85 6.04 26.41
CA VAL A 596 -2.89 5.30 25.70
C VAL A 596 -4.25 5.71 26.26
N THR A 597 -4.89 6.66 25.61
CA THR A 597 -6.25 7.10 25.96
C THR A 597 -7.26 6.51 24.99
N ARG A 598 -8.52 6.36 25.42
CA ARG A 598 -9.63 6.10 24.48
C ARG A 598 -9.69 7.14 23.36
N ARG A 599 -9.24 8.38 23.61
CA ARG A 599 -9.17 9.46 22.61
C ARG A 599 -8.08 9.21 21.55
N THR A 600 -6.91 8.69 21.91
CA THR A 600 -5.88 8.27 20.93
C THR A 600 -6.32 7.07 20.09
N LEU A 601 -7.28 6.27 20.57
CA LEU A 601 -7.97 5.24 19.78
C LEU A 601 -9.15 5.79 18.94
N SER A 602 -9.82 6.89 19.34
CA SER A 602 -11.19 7.22 18.89
C SER A 602 -11.45 8.61 18.27
N ILE A 603 -10.68 9.69 18.52
CA ILE A 603 -11.08 11.05 18.03
C ILE A 603 -10.47 11.47 16.67
N ASP A 604 -11.25 11.27 15.62
CA ASP A 604 -11.55 12.20 14.52
C ASP A 604 -12.56 11.45 13.65
N LYS A 605 -13.77 12.00 13.52
CA LYS A 605 -14.82 11.48 12.64
C LYS A 605 -14.30 11.64 11.20
N GLY A 606 -13.68 10.58 10.68
CA GLY A 606 -13.12 10.51 9.33
C GLY A 606 -13.97 9.66 8.39
N PHE A 607 -15.29 9.84 8.49
CA PHE A 607 -16.25 9.52 7.44
C PHE A 607 -16.72 10.81 6.80
#